data_AF-A0A7U9RTK9-F1
#
_entry.id   AF-A0A7U9RTK9-F1
#
_cell.length_a   1.000
_cell.length_b   1.000
_cell.length_c   1.000
_cell.angle_alpha   90.00
_cell.angle_beta   90.00
_cell.angle_gamma   90.00
#
_symmetry.space_group_name_H-M   'P 1'
#
loop_
_entity.id
_entity.type
_entity.pdbx_description
1 polymer ?
#
loop_
_entity_poly.entity_id
_entity_poly.type
_entity_poly.pdbx_seq_one_letter_code
_entity_poly.pdbx_strand_id
1 'polypeptide(L)'
;MVHQTIRCPSETVDDFWIKLIENDVFGFLQVTYDMMYYEEWYLSMNIEEKSNYQYWTQETVKSLLKAPKSADFPKINNWAIVANPFYVAVQSYVDAQNSFGAEIRNEFTFIYVTGTKEIIYAIFDGKVIVDNGYVTTADVVSQIVAENAK
;
A
#
# COMPACT_ATOMS: atom_id res chain seq x y z
N MET A 1 -24.88 26.79 10.93
CA MET A 1 -23.69 26.51 11.77
C MET A 1 -24.20 26.20 13.18
N VAL A 2 -24.14 24.94 13.61
CA VAL A 2 -24.27 24.52 15.02
C VAL A 2 -23.18 23.49 15.24
N HIS A 3 -22.33 23.75 16.23
CA HIS A 3 -21.25 22.88 16.67
C HIS A 3 -21.82 21.60 17.31
N GLN A 4 -21.21 20.46 17.03
CA GLN A 4 -21.19 19.36 17.98
C GLN A 4 -19.80 18.71 17.97
N THR A 5 -19.19 18.68 19.15
CA THR A 5 -17.86 18.14 19.43
C THR A 5 -18.05 16.73 20.01
N ILE A 6 -17.37 15.72 19.47
CA ILE A 6 -17.21 14.39 20.10
C ILE A 6 -15.72 14.02 20.04
N ARG A 7 -15.21 13.42 21.12
CA ARG A 7 -13.80 13.06 21.34
C ARG A 7 -13.60 11.57 21.60
N CYS A 8 -12.61 10.93 20.97
CA CYS A 8 -11.82 9.80 21.51
C CYS A 8 -10.62 9.48 20.56
N PRO A 9 -9.38 9.24 21.05
CA PRO A 9 -8.25 8.84 20.20
C PRO A 9 -8.34 7.36 19.78
N SER A 10 -8.10 7.08 18.49
CA SER A 10 -8.08 5.71 17.93
C SER A 10 -6.70 5.03 18.07
N GLU A 11 -6.67 3.70 18.26
CA GLU A 11 -5.45 2.86 18.28
C GLU A 11 -4.96 2.44 16.88
N THR A 12 -5.57 2.95 15.80
CA THR A 12 -5.25 2.59 14.41
C THR A 12 -4.62 3.75 13.64
N VAL A 13 -3.54 3.45 12.90
CA VAL A 13 -2.86 4.38 11.96
C VAL A 13 -3.78 4.66 10.78
N ASP A 14 -3.97 5.94 10.46
CA ASP A 14 -4.96 6.37 9.46
C ASP A 14 -4.31 6.71 8.11
N ASP A 15 -3.15 7.40 8.07
CA ASP A 15 -2.42 7.66 6.80
C ASP A 15 -0.93 8.06 6.98
N PHE A 16 -0.13 8.00 5.88
CA PHE A 16 1.35 8.06 5.88
C PHE A 16 1.97 8.77 4.64
N TRP A 17 2.94 9.68 4.84
CA TRP A 17 3.61 10.44 3.78
C TRP A 17 5.12 10.53 3.91
N ILE A 18 5.85 10.41 2.79
CA ILE A 18 7.30 10.64 2.69
C ILE A 18 7.60 11.62 1.56
N LYS A 19 8.54 12.56 1.80
CA LYS A 19 9.15 13.37 0.74
C LYS A 19 10.68 13.35 0.81
N LEU A 20 11.32 13.13 -0.33
CA LEU A 20 12.78 13.20 -0.51
C LEU A 20 13.20 14.59 -1.02
N ILE A 21 14.42 15.01 -0.70
CA ILE A 21 15.08 16.24 -1.21
C ILE A 21 16.38 15.89 -1.96
N GLU A 22 16.89 16.84 -2.76
CA GLU A 22 18.04 16.62 -3.66
C GLU A 22 19.26 15.99 -2.96
N ASN A 23 19.93 15.10 -3.69
CA ASN A 23 21.00 14.19 -3.24
C ASN A 23 20.54 13.02 -2.34
N ASP A 24 19.36 12.46 -2.59
CA ASP A 24 18.88 11.23 -1.93
C ASP A 24 18.76 11.33 -0.40
N VAL A 25 18.53 12.54 0.13
CA VAL A 25 18.31 12.79 1.57
C VAL A 25 16.82 12.71 1.91
N PHE A 26 16.50 11.97 2.98
CA PHE A 26 15.15 11.88 3.54
C PHE A 26 14.68 13.25 4.06
N GLY A 27 13.59 13.79 3.52
CA GLY A 27 13.08 15.12 3.88
C GLY A 27 12.22 15.11 5.14
N PHE A 28 11.08 14.40 5.11
CA PHE A 28 10.28 14.09 6.31
C PHE A 28 9.29 12.96 6.06
N LEU A 29 8.83 12.41 7.19
CA LEU A 29 7.80 11.39 7.34
C LEU A 29 6.66 11.97 8.19
N GLN A 30 5.41 11.91 7.72
CA GLN A 30 4.22 12.23 8.50
C GLN A 30 3.32 11.01 8.63
N VAL A 31 2.82 10.78 9.85
CA VAL A 31 1.88 9.70 10.20
C VAL A 31 0.74 10.30 11.00
N THR A 32 -0.50 10.06 10.60
CA THR A 32 -1.70 10.58 11.29
C THR A 32 -2.49 9.49 12.02
N TYR A 33 -2.99 9.85 13.21
CA TYR A 33 -3.92 9.08 14.04
C TYR A 33 -5.14 9.97 14.29
N ASP A 34 -6.34 9.40 14.33
CA ASP A 34 -7.54 10.25 14.35
C ASP A 34 -7.78 10.93 15.71
N MET A 35 -7.41 12.20 15.82
CA MET A 35 -8.39 13.28 16.00
C MET A 35 -7.83 14.63 15.54
N MET A 36 -8.60 15.27 14.65
CA MET A 36 -8.47 16.64 14.12
C MET A 36 -7.49 16.83 12.96
N TYR A 37 -8.03 16.63 11.75
CA TYR A 37 -7.84 17.50 10.58
C TYR A 37 -6.43 18.06 10.40
N TYR A 38 -5.58 17.28 9.72
CA TYR A 38 -4.69 17.84 8.71
C TYR A 38 -5.11 17.18 7.39
N GLU A 39 -5.46 17.99 6.39
CA GLU A 39 -5.77 17.50 5.05
C GLU A 39 -4.52 16.80 4.48
N GLU A 40 -4.36 15.51 4.74
CA GLU A 40 -3.63 14.64 3.83
C GLU A 40 -4.55 14.49 2.62
N TRP A 41 -4.16 15.14 1.52
CA TRP A 41 -4.94 15.19 0.30
C TRP A 41 -4.94 13.80 -0.33
N TYR A 42 -5.76 12.88 0.17
CA TYR A 42 -6.15 11.69 -0.58
C TYR A 42 -6.61 12.18 -1.95
N LEU A 43 -5.85 11.81 -2.97
CA LEU A 43 -6.20 12.19 -4.32
C LEU A 43 -7.43 11.37 -4.71
N SER A 44 -8.51 12.06 -5.07
CA SER A 44 -9.66 11.40 -5.68
C SER A 44 -9.20 10.77 -6.99
N MET A 45 -9.07 9.46 -7.01
CA MET A 45 -8.79 8.71 -8.23
C MET A 45 -10.06 8.46 -9.01
N ASN A 46 -10.02 8.73 -10.30
CA ASN A 46 -11.09 8.35 -11.20
C ASN A 46 -11.09 6.82 -11.45
N ILE A 47 -12.17 6.30 -12.04
CA ILE A 47 -12.33 4.86 -12.25
C ILE A 47 -11.30 4.28 -13.22
N GLU A 48 -10.82 5.06 -14.18
CA GLU A 48 -9.81 4.65 -15.15
C GLU A 48 -8.45 4.44 -14.48
N GLU A 49 -8.04 5.37 -13.62
CA GLU A 49 -6.82 5.25 -12.82
C GLU A 49 -6.87 4.01 -11.92
N LYS A 50 -7.98 3.81 -11.19
CA LYS A 50 -8.17 2.61 -10.36
C LYS A 50 -8.10 1.33 -11.19
N SER A 51 -8.69 1.34 -12.39
CA SER A 51 -8.67 0.20 -13.31
C SER A 51 -7.26 -0.10 -13.82
N ASN A 52 -6.43 0.92 -14.06
CA ASN A 52 -5.04 0.73 -14.46
C ASN A 52 -4.22 0.05 -13.37
N TYR A 53 -4.29 0.53 -12.12
CA TYR A 53 -3.59 -0.11 -11.00
C TYR A 53 -4.11 -1.51 -10.72
N GLN A 54 -5.43 -1.74 -10.81
CA GLN A 54 -6.00 -3.07 -10.71
C GLN A 54 -5.41 -4.01 -11.79
N TYR A 55 -5.39 -3.58 -13.05
CA TYR A 55 -4.86 -4.37 -14.15
C TYR A 55 -3.38 -4.70 -13.97
N TRP A 56 -2.53 -3.71 -13.63
CA TRP A 56 -1.10 -3.94 -13.41
C TRP A 56 -0.84 -4.89 -12.23
N THR A 57 -1.62 -4.75 -11.17
CA THR A 57 -1.55 -5.64 -10.01
C THR A 57 -1.95 -7.06 -10.40
N GLN A 58 -3.05 -7.22 -11.16
CA GLN A 58 -3.50 -8.53 -11.63
C GLN A 58 -2.46 -9.24 -12.49
N GLU A 59 -1.84 -8.55 -13.44
CA GLU A 59 -0.81 -9.15 -14.29
C GLU A 59 0.42 -9.57 -13.47
N THR A 60 0.80 -8.76 -12.49
CA THR A 60 1.90 -9.10 -11.58
C THR A 60 1.54 -10.31 -10.72
N VAL A 61 0.37 -10.31 -10.07
CA VAL A 61 -0.12 -11.43 -9.24
C VAL A 61 -0.22 -12.72 -10.06
N LYS A 62 -0.76 -12.68 -11.28
CA LYS A 62 -0.83 -13.85 -12.17
C LYS A 62 0.54 -14.47 -12.43
N SER A 63 1.58 -13.66 -12.57
CA SER A 63 2.95 -14.16 -12.79
C SER A 63 3.51 -14.94 -11.60
N LEU A 64 2.96 -14.73 -10.40
CA LEU A 64 3.37 -15.39 -9.15
C LEU A 64 2.63 -16.72 -8.91
N LEU A 65 1.45 -16.89 -9.52
CA LEU A 65 0.59 -18.05 -9.30
C LEU A 65 1.13 -19.32 -9.98
N LYS A 66 0.86 -20.47 -9.35
CA LYS A 66 1.19 -21.79 -9.93
C LYS A 66 0.29 -22.12 -11.14
N ALA A 67 -0.96 -21.69 -11.10
CA ALA A 67 -1.91 -21.84 -12.19
C ALA A 67 -2.49 -20.45 -12.57
N PRO A 68 -1.78 -19.61 -13.33
CA PRO A 68 -2.21 -18.24 -13.62
C PRO A 68 -3.60 -18.17 -14.31
N LYS A 69 -3.97 -19.21 -15.05
CA LYS A 69 -5.26 -19.30 -15.76
C LYS A 69 -6.45 -19.56 -14.85
N SER A 70 -6.24 -20.03 -13.62
CA SER A 70 -7.32 -20.22 -12.64
C SER A 70 -7.54 -18.99 -11.76
N ALA A 71 -6.81 -17.90 -11.99
CA ALA A 71 -6.89 -16.72 -11.15
C ALA A 71 -8.28 -16.07 -11.25
N ASP A 72 -8.98 -16.00 -10.13
CA ASP A 72 -10.22 -15.26 -9.98
C ASP A 72 -10.02 -14.07 -9.04
N PHE A 73 -10.20 -12.87 -9.57
CA PHE A 73 -10.00 -11.62 -8.84
C PHE A 73 -11.36 -10.99 -8.55
N PRO A 74 -11.54 -10.36 -7.37
CA PRO A 74 -12.79 -9.71 -7.07
C PRO A 74 -12.98 -8.46 -7.93
N LYS A 75 -14.23 -8.00 -8.03
CA LYS A 75 -14.60 -6.75 -8.70
C LYS A 75 -13.92 -5.55 -8.03
N ILE A 76 -13.69 -4.48 -8.79
CA ILE A 76 -12.94 -3.29 -8.34
C ILE A 76 -13.46 -2.63 -7.05
N ASN A 77 -14.75 -2.78 -6.73
CA ASN A 77 -15.34 -2.27 -5.49
C ASN A 77 -14.90 -3.04 -4.23
N ASN A 78 -14.30 -4.21 -4.40
CA ASN A 78 -13.69 -5.02 -3.34
C ASN A 78 -12.16 -4.88 -3.33
N TRP A 79 -11.62 -3.87 -4.01
CA TRP A 79 -10.21 -3.50 -3.95
C TRP A 79 -10.09 -2.22 -3.13
N ALA A 80 -9.16 -2.21 -2.18
CA ALA A 80 -8.75 -0.97 -1.54
C ALA A 80 -7.65 -0.34 -2.39
N ILE A 81 -7.97 0.78 -3.02
CA ILE A 81 -7.04 1.56 -3.84
C ILE A 81 -7.08 3.00 -3.34
N VAL A 82 -6.00 3.42 -2.70
CA VAL A 82 -5.83 4.74 -2.11
C VAL A 82 -4.55 5.37 -2.66
N ALA A 83 -4.57 6.68 -2.85
CA ALA A 83 -3.47 7.42 -3.44
C ALA A 83 -3.20 8.71 -2.70
N ASN A 84 -1.92 9.03 -2.60
CA ASN A 84 -1.43 10.37 -2.32
C ASN A 84 -0.51 10.82 -3.50
N PRO A 85 -0.02 12.05 -3.53
CA PRO A 85 0.88 12.57 -4.55
C PRO A 85 2.17 11.76 -4.78
N PHE A 86 2.56 10.88 -3.86
CA PHE A 86 3.80 10.12 -3.93
C PHE A 86 3.56 8.64 -4.24
N TYR A 87 2.54 8.03 -3.62
CA TYR A 87 2.31 6.59 -3.75
C TYR A 87 0.83 6.22 -3.95
N VAL A 88 0.62 5.05 -4.56
CA VAL A 88 -0.67 4.36 -4.63
C VAL A 88 -0.57 3.01 -3.95
N ALA A 89 -1.39 2.79 -2.92
CA ALA A 89 -1.51 1.52 -2.24
C ALA A 89 -2.69 0.72 -2.82
N VAL A 90 -2.43 -0.54 -3.15
CA VAL A 90 -3.40 -1.47 -3.72
C VAL A 90 -3.45 -2.73 -2.86
N GLN A 91 -4.63 -3.04 -2.31
CA GLN A 91 -4.85 -4.26 -1.53
C GLN A 91 -6.08 -5.00 -2.02
N SER A 92 -5.95 -6.31 -2.16
CA SER A 92 -7.05 -7.22 -2.48
C SER A 92 -6.59 -8.69 -2.29
N TYR A 93 -7.31 -9.62 -2.90
CA TYR A 93 -6.99 -11.04 -2.91
C TYR A 93 -7.21 -11.66 -4.30
N VAL A 94 -6.68 -12.86 -4.49
CA VAL A 94 -6.95 -13.72 -5.64
C VAL A 94 -7.29 -15.12 -5.15
N ASP A 95 -8.33 -15.73 -5.71
CA ASP A 95 -8.60 -17.15 -5.54
C ASP A 95 -7.97 -17.90 -6.73
N ALA A 96 -7.14 -18.91 -6.48
CA ALA A 96 -6.43 -19.64 -7.53
C ALA A 96 -6.10 -21.08 -7.12
N GLN A 97 -5.93 -21.96 -8.12
CA GLN A 97 -5.53 -23.34 -7.89
C GLN A 97 -4.04 -23.46 -7.55
N ASN A 98 -3.74 -24.27 -6.54
CA ASN A 98 -2.39 -24.74 -6.27
C ASN A 98 -1.99 -25.92 -7.17
N SER A 99 -0.80 -26.48 -6.97
CA SER A 99 -0.29 -27.61 -7.75
C SER A 99 -1.09 -28.91 -7.61
N PHE A 100 -2.03 -28.98 -6.67
CA PHE A 100 -2.93 -30.13 -6.45
C PHE A 100 -4.35 -29.88 -6.98
N GLY A 101 -4.59 -28.72 -7.64
CA GLY A 101 -5.91 -28.35 -8.16
C GLY A 101 -6.89 -27.83 -7.11
N ALA A 102 -6.45 -27.66 -5.85
CA ALA A 102 -7.28 -27.07 -4.80
C ALA A 102 -7.26 -25.54 -4.93
N GLU A 103 -8.45 -24.93 -4.82
CA GLU A 103 -8.63 -23.47 -4.83
C GLU A 103 -8.23 -22.89 -3.47
N ILE A 104 -7.35 -21.89 -3.50
CA ILE A 104 -6.80 -21.21 -2.32
C ILE A 104 -6.90 -19.70 -2.55
N ARG A 105 -7.23 -18.96 -1.48
CA ARG A 105 -7.17 -17.51 -1.44
C ARG A 105 -5.77 -17.04 -1.06
N ASN A 106 -5.20 -16.13 -1.85
CA ASN A 106 -3.97 -15.41 -1.53
C ASN A 106 -4.23 -13.92 -1.45
N GLU A 107 -3.87 -13.30 -0.33
CA GLU A 107 -3.94 -11.85 -0.13
C GLU A 107 -2.70 -11.16 -0.68
N PHE A 108 -2.85 -9.92 -1.10
CA PHE A 108 -1.72 -9.12 -1.58
C PHE A 108 -1.83 -7.64 -1.23
N THR A 109 -0.67 -7.01 -1.13
CA THR A 109 -0.50 -5.55 -0.99
C THR A 109 0.60 -5.10 -1.94
N PHE A 110 0.32 -4.08 -2.73
CA PHE A 110 1.30 -3.45 -3.64
C PHE A 110 1.33 -1.95 -3.39
N ILE A 111 2.54 -1.40 -3.34
CA ILE A 111 2.78 0.05 -3.26
C ILE A 111 3.48 0.48 -4.55
N TYR A 112 2.84 1.41 -5.26
CA TYR A 112 3.33 2.00 -6.49
C TYR A 112 3.81 3.43 -6.29
N VAL A 113 4.73 3.91 -7.12
CA VAL A 113 4.96 5.35 -7.29
C VAL A 113 3.79 5.97 -8.05
N THR A 114 3.19 7.03 -7.53
CA THR A 114 2.01 7.68 -8.12
C THR A 114 2.25 8.11 -9.56
N GLY A 115 1.29 7.78 -10.42
CA GLY A 115 1.31 8.07 -11.86
C GLY A 115 2.14 7.08 -12.68
N THR A 116 2.67 6.02 -12.06
CA THR A 116 3.53 5.04 -12.71
C THR A 116 3.07 3.61 -12.42
N LYS A 117 3.69 2.64 -13.11
CA LYS A 117 3.57 1.20 -12.81
C LYS A 117 4.72 0.65 -11.95
N GLU A 118 5.59 1.53 -11.46
CA GLU A 118 6.76 1.14 -10.67
C GLU A 118 6.32 0.71 -9.27
N ILE A 119 6.70 -0.52 -8.88
CA ILE A 119 6.41 -1.09 -7.57
C ILE A 119 7.61 -0.85 -6.67
N ILE A 120 7.39 -0.21 -5.52
CA ILE A 120 8.45 0.02 -4.52
C ILE A 120 8.44 -1.04 -3.43
N TYR A 121 7.26 -1.60 -3.15
CA TYR A 121 7.06 -2.64 -2.16
C TYR A 121 5.88 -3.51 -2.54
N ALA A 122 6.01 -4.82 -2.36
CA ALA A 122 4.89 -5.73 -2.52
C ALA A 122 4.98 -6.96 -1.62
N ILE A 123 3.83 -7.33 -1.07
CA ILE A 123 3.61 -8.56 -0.30
C ILE A 123 2.60 -9.40 -1.06
N PHE A 124 2.91 -10.68 -1.23
CA PHE A 124 2.00 -11.69 -1.74
C PHE A 124 1.99 -12.88 -0.79
N ASP A 125 0.82 -13.24 -0.28
CA ASP A 125 0.63 -14.36 0.66
C ASP A 125 1.53 -14.27 1.91
N GLY A 126 1.62 -13.06 2.48
CA GLY A 126 2.50 -12.76 3.63
C GLY A 126 4.00 -12.75 3.32
N LYS A 127 4.41 -13.00 2.07
CA LYS A 127 5.81 -12.97 1.64
C LYS A 127 6.12 -11.68 0.88
N VAL A 128 7.21 -11.01 1.26
CA VAL A 128 7.76 -9.89 0.49
C VAL A 128 8.30 -10.40 -0.84
N ILE A 129 7.83 -9.83 -1.94
CA ILE A 129 8.23 -10.18 -3.31
C ILE A 129 8.97 -9.04 -4.03
N VAL A 130 8.75 -7.80 -3.60
CA VAL A 130 9.47 -6.61 -4.05
C VAL A 130 9.77 -5.77 -2.81
N ASP A 131 11.02 -5.38 -2.70
CA ASP A 131 11.50 -4.42 -1.71
C ASP A 131 12.62 -3.61 -2.36
N ASN A 132 12.24 -2.49 -2.99
CA ASN A 132 13.17 -1.60 -3.68
C ASN A 132 13.68 -0.50 -2.73
N GLY A 133 13.96 -0.86 -1.48
CA GLY A 133 14.39 0.08 -0.43
C GLY A 133 13.23 0.61 0.41
N TYR A 134 12.15 -0.17 0.54
CA TYR A 134 11.11 0.12 1.51
C TYR A 134 11.61 -0.31 2.89
N VAL A 135 12.12 0.64 3.66
CA VAL A 135 12.49 0.37 5.04
C VAL A 135 11.22 0.46 5.90
N THR A 136 10.90 -0.61 6.63
CA THR A 136 9.76 -0.59 7.54
C THR A 136 9.96 0.48 8.62
N THR A 137 8.88 1.06 9.13
CA THR A 137 8.95 2.06 10.20
C THR A 137 9.74 1.58 11.42
N ALA A 138 9.61 0.29 11.76
CA ALA A 138 10.32 -0.32 12.88
C ALA A 138 11.84 -0.41 12.61
N ASP A 139 12.23 -0.70 11.37
CA ASP A 139 13.63 -0.84 10.98
C ASP A 139 14.31 0.54 10.85
N VAL A 140 13.61 1.56 10.34
CA VAL A 140 14.11 2.95 10.33
C VAL A 140 14.35 3.44 11.75
N VAL A 141 13.38 3.26 12.65
CA VAL A 141 13.50 3.68 14.06
C VAL A 141 14.66 2.96 14.74
N SER A 142 14.81 1.66 14.50
CA SER A 142 15.91 0.88 15.09
C SER A 142 17.28 1.34 14.59
N GLN A 143 17.41 1.67 13.30
CA GLN A 143 18.65 2.18 12.71
C GLN A 143 19.03 3.56 13.29
N ILE A 144 18.06 4.48 13.39
CA ILE A 144 18.29 5.82 13.98
C ILE A 144 18.68 5.70 15.46
N VAL A 145 18.01 4.86 16.24
CA VAL A 145 18.33 4.66 17.66
C VAL A 145 19.74 4.07 17.83
N ALA A 146 20.13 3.11 16.97
CA ALA A 146 21.45 2.51 17.00
C ALA A 146 22.58 3.47 16.58
N GLU A 147 22.31 4.39 15.64
CA GLU A 147 23.27 5.41 15.22
C GLU A 147 23.47 6.51 16.27
N ASN A 148 22.41 6.90 16.98
CA ASN A 148 22.51 7.91 18.05
C ASN A 148 23.04 7.35 19.39
N ALA A 149 23.19 6.03 19.50
CA ALA A 149 23.79 5.37 20.67
C ALA A 149 25.32 5.17 20.54
N LYS A 150 25.91 5.61 19.42
CA LYS A 150 27.38 5.67 19.20
C LYS A 150 27.89 7.09 19.47
#